data_AF-A0A662L1Y8-F1
#
_entry.id   AF-A0A662L1Y8-F1
#
_cell.length_a   1.000
_cell.length_b   1.000
_cell.length_c   1.000
_cell.angle_alpha   90.00
_cell.angle_beta   90.00
_cell.angle_gamma   90.00
#
_symmetry.space_group_name_H-M   'P 1'
#
loop_
_entity.id
_entity.type
_entity.pdbx_description
1 polymer ?
#
loop_
_entity_poly.entity_id
_entity_poly.type
_entity_poly.pdbx_seq_one_letter_code
_entity_poly.pdbx_strand_id
1 'polypeptide(L)'
;MKKCPVCGENNPEESVKCSRCGYVFGEEIYGDSRDDVLKKKIENFKKYREKLKQNFSIYFSYFEDIDSGLSEAEFAALLSNALSLLSLPLKLSLDMRVDFSTEETKLIKIMDARVEEMETERGWQSLPVQVYVRLGNAFFFMQNMDKALKYYDRALLVSPKYDIALKNKSLLLFKMGEYKKAMKILDKIGVEDSEVRALKQLILQLIDKSPSP
;
A
#
# COMPACT_ATOMS: atom_id res chain seq x y z
N MET A 1 5.25 -33.89 -9.17
CA MET A 1 4.63 -33.63 -7.84
C MET A 1 5.21 -32.33 -7.30
N LYS A 2 4.40 -31.37 -6.89
CA LYS A 2 4.85 -30.07 -6.36
C LYS A 2 4.65 -29.93 -4.86
N LYS A 3 5.64 -29.36 -4.17
CA LYS A 3 5.62 -29.17 -2.72
C LYS A 3 4.98 -27.83 -2.37
N CYS A 4 4.03 -27.84 -1.45
CA CYS A 4 3.38 -26.62 -0.95
C CYS A 4 4.39 -25.76 -0.18
N PRO A 5 4.57 -24.47 -0.55
CA PRO A 5 5.51 -23.58 0.15
C PRO A 5 5.02 -23.19 1.55
N VAL A 6 3.73 -23.34 1.83
CA VAL A 6 3.12 -22.95 3.11
C VAL A 6 3.18 -24.08 4.14
N CYS A 7 2.81 -25.30 3.75
CA CYS A 7 2.68 -26.41 4.70
C CYS A 7 3.58 -27.61 4.38
N GLY A 8 4.38 -27.55 3.32
CA GLY A 8 5.28 -28.62 2.92
C GLY A 8 4.61 -29.84 2.28
N GLU A 9 3.29 -29.83 2.11
CA GLU A 9 2.53 -30.95 1.56
C GLU A 9 2.84 -31.20 0.08
N ASN A 10 2.97 -32.47 -0.28
CA ASN A 10 3.26 -32.91 -1.63
C ASN A 10 1.96 -33.08 -2.41
N ASN A 11 1.79 -32.33 -3.50
CA ASN A 11 0.56 -32.30 -4.29
C ASN A 11 0.84 -32.76 -5.75
N PRO A 12 -0.14 -33.35 -6.44
CA PRO A 12 -0.05 -33.61 -7.89
C PRO A 12 0.35 -32.34 -8.66
N GLU A 13 1.13 -32.46 -9.74
CA GLU A 13 1.59 -31.32 -10.56
C GLU A 13 0.43 -30.42 -11.00
N GLU A 14 -0.70 -31.04 -11.35
CA GLU A 14 -1.92 -30.39 -11.87
C GLU A 14 -2.82 -29.81 -10.78
N SER A 15 -2.48 -29.99 -9.49
CA SER A 15 -3.30 -29.48 -8.40
C SER A 15 -3.32 -27.95 -8.38
N VAL A 16 -4.48 -27.34 -8.64
CA VAL A 16 -4.65 -25.87 -8.57
C VAL A 16 -4.56 -25.36 -7.13
N LYS A 17 -4.85 -26.21 -6.13
CA LYS A 17 -4.71 -25.87 -4.71
C LYS A 17 -4.15 -27.01 -3.88
N CYS A 18 -3.50 -26.67 -2.77
CA CYS A 18 -2.98 -27.61 -1.81
C CYS A 18 -4.12 -28.34 -1.13
N SER A 19 -4.12 -29.66 -1.23
CA SER A 19 -5.11 -30.56 -0.62
C SER A 19 -5.20 -30.41 0.90
N ARG A 20 -4.08 -30.04 1.54
CA ARG A 20 -4.00 -29.91 3.01
C ARG A 20 -4.35 -28.53 3.53
N CYS A 21 -3.73 -27.48 2.98
CA CYS A 21 -3.88 -26.12 3.52
C CYS A 21 -4.65 -25.17 2.61
N GLY A 22 -5.07 -25.59 1.41
CA GLY A 22 -5.81 -24.76 0.47
C GLY A 22 -4.99 -23.71 -0.28
N TYR A 23 -3.67 -23.64 -0.07
CA TYR A 23 -2.77 -22.76 -0.82
C TYR A 23 -2.87 -22.98 -2.33
N VAL A 24 -3.17 -21.96 -3.11
CA VAL A 24 -3.34 -22.06 -4.56
C VAL A 24 -1.97 -22.01 -5.26
N PHE A 25 -1.71 -23.00 -6.10
CA PHE A 25 -0.45 -23.15 -6.81
C PHE A 25 -0.52 -22.48 -8.18
N GLY A 26 0.29 -21.43 -8.39
CA GLY A 26 0.29 -20.67 -9.65
C GLY A 26 -0.84 -19.63 -9.69
N GLU A 27 -0.56 -18.49 -10.31
CA GLU A 27 -1.36 -17.26 -10.33
C GLU A 27 -2.67 -17.35 -11.15
N GLU A 28 -3.32 -18.51 -11.25
CA GLU A 28 -4.53 -18.69 -12.06
C GLU A 28 -5.82 -18.68 -11.21
N ILE A 29 -6.11 -17.55 -10.56
CA ILE A 29 -7.46 -17.23 -10.04
C ILE A 29 -7.96 -15.87 -10.54
N TYR A 30 -7.60 -15.48 -11.75
CA TYR A 30 -8.08 -14.23 -12.34
C TYR A 30 -8.47 -14.43 -13.80
N GLY A 31 -9.65 -15.05 -14.01
CA GLY A 31 -10.26 -15.14 -15.34
C GLY A 31 -10.40 -13.76 -16.01
N ASP A 32 -9.65 -13.60 -17.11
CA ASP A 32 -9.85 -12.84 -18.36
C ASP A 32 -10.33 -11.36 -18.36
N SER A 33 -10.77 -10.79 -17.24
CA SER A 33 -11.19 -9.37 -17.15
C SER A 33 -10.37 -8.55 -16.16
N ARG A 34 -9.62 -9.23 -15.28
CA ARG A 34 -8.72 -8.59 -14.30
C ARG A 34 -7.30 -8.42 -14.80
N ASP A 35 -6.87 -9.22 -15.78
CA ASP A 35 -5.55 -9.09 -16.41
C ASP A 35 -5.41 -7.80 -17.21
N ASP A 36 -6.44 -7.38 -17.94
CA ASP A 36 -6.39 -6.11 -18.66
C ASP A 36 -6.46 -4.91 -17.71
N VAL A 37 -7.21 -5.02 -16.61
CA VAL A 37 -7.24 -3.99 -15.57
C VAL A 37 -5.90 -3.93 -14.84
N LEU A 38 -5.26 -5.06 -14.57
CA LEU A 38 -3.95 -5.16 -13.94
C LEU A 38 -2.85 -4.66 -14.87
N LYS A 39 -2.82 -5.10 -16.12
CA LYS A 39 -1.92 -4.62 -17.18
C LYS A 39 -2.07 -3.12 -17.39
N LYS A 40 -3.31 -2.60 -17.47
CA LYS A 40 -3.57 -1.16 -17.57
C LYS A 40 -3.10 -0.39 -16.33
N LYS A 41 -3.21 -0.97 -15.13
CA LYS A 41 -2.66 -0.39 -13.90
C LYS A 41 -1.13 -0.40 -13.87
N ILE A 42 -0.50 -1.48 -14.31
CA ILE A 42 0.97 -1.58 -14.45
C ILE A 42 1.47 -0.58 -15.50
N GLU A 43 0.76 -0.45 -16.61
CA GLU A 43 1.10 0.49 -17.69
C GLU A 43 0.95 1.94 -17.23
N ASN A 44 -0.14 2.24 -16.51
CA ASN A 44 -0.28 3.53 -15.85
C ASN A 44 0.88 3.79 -14.87
N PHE A 45 1.28 2.78 -14.09
CA PHE A 45 2.40 2.89 -13.17
C PHE A 45 3.73 3.20 -13.89
N LYS A 46 4.03 2.51 -15.00
CA LYS A 46 5.19 2.82 -15.84
C LYS A 46 5.15 4.26 -16.35
N LYS A 47 4.00 4.71 -16.84
CA LYS A 47 3.79 6.09 -17.32
C LYS A 47 4.03 7.13 -16.22
N TYR A 48 3.64 6.84 -14.97
CA TYR A 48 3.93 7.71 -13.83
C TYR A 48 5.44 7.77 -13.53
N ARG A 49 6.14 6.63 -13.54
CA ARG A 49 7.60 6.62 -13.34
C ARG A 49 8.35 7.42 -14.39
N GLU A 50 7.95 7.33 -15.65
CA GLU A 50 8.57 8.13 -16.71
C GLU A 50 8.32 9.63 -16.51
N LYS A 51 7.11 10.04 -16.09
CA LYS A 51 6.83 11.43 -15.70
C LYS A 51 7.68 11.89 -14.51
N LEU A 52 7.87 11.02 -13.51
CA LEU A 52 8.70 11.32 -12.35
C LEU A 52 10.16 11.55 -12.76
N LYS A 53 10.72 10.69 -13.62
CA LYS A 53 12.09 10.87 -14.14
C LYS A 53 12.24 12.18 -14.90
N GLN A 54 11.29 12.52 -15.77
CA GLN A 54 11.32 13.75 -16.57
C GLN A 54 11.26 15.01 -15.70
N ASN A 55 10.48 14.98 -14.62
CA ASN A 55 10.28 16.13 -13.75
C ASN A 55 11.15 16.08 -12.47
N PHE A 56 12.04 15.10 -12.33
CA PHE A 56 12.77 14.87 -11.08
C PHE A 56 13.59 16.08 -10.67
N SER A 57 14.32 16.70 -11.60
CA SER A 57 15.11 17.91 -11.34
C SER A 57 14.25 19.06 -10.81
N ILE A 58 13.05 19.24 -11.38
CA ILE A 58 12.09 20.26 -10.96
C ILE A 58 11.59 19.98 -9.55
N TYR A 59 11.15 18.75 -9.27
CA TYR A 59 10.71 18.40 -7.93
C TYR A 59 11.84 18.56 -6.93
N PHE A 60 13.02 18.04 -7.24
CA PHE A 60 14.19 18.06 -6.38
C PHE A 60 14.65 19.49 -6.05
N SER A 61 14.67 20.41 -7.02
CA SER A 61 15.02 21.81 -6.76
C SER A 61 14.07 22.51 -5.78
N TYR A 62 12.77 22.19 -5.83
CA TYR A 62 11.81 22.73 -4.86
C TYR A 62 12.00 22.19 -3.44
N PHE A 63 12.66 21.04 -3.30
CA PHE A 63 12.87 20.38 -2.02
C PHE A 63 14.26 20.65 -1.42
N GLU A 64 15.26 21.06 -2.21
CA GLU A 64 16.54 21.55 -1.69
C GLU A 64 16.41 22.96 -1.11
N ASP A 65 15.54 23.79 -1.67
CA ASP A 65 15.18 25.09 -1.08
C ASP A 65 14.08 24.91 0.00
N ILE A 66 14.44 24.24 1.10
CA ILE A 66 13.56 24.09 2.30
C ILE A 66 13.16 25.48 2.88
N ASP A 67 13.87 26.54 2.50
CA ASP A 67 13.62 27.95 2.86
C ASP A 67 12.80 28.74 1.81
N SER A 68 12.25 28.09 0.77
CA SER A 68 11.65 28.75 -0.41
C SER A 68 10.37 29.56 -0.18
N GLY A 69 9.82 29.61 1.04
CA GLY A 69 8.61 30.38 1.31
C GLY A 69 7.36 29.87 0.58
N LEU A 70 7.34 28.59 0.16
CA LEU A 70 6.17 27.96 -0.45
C LEU A 70 4.97 28.08 0.48
N SER A 71 3.87 28.62 -0.04
CA SER A 71 2.60 28.64 0.66
C SER A 71 2.08 27.22 0.88
N GLU A 72 1.21 27.06 1.88
CA GLU A 72 0.59 25.78 2.21
C GLU A 72 -0.13 25.13 1.02
N ALA A 73 -0.75 25.96 0.16
CA ALA A 73 -1.41 25.51 -1.05
C ALA A 73 -0.42 25.01 -2.11
N GLU A 74 0.72 25.69 -2.27
CA GLU A 74 1.76 25.28 -3.21
C GLU A 74 2.44 23.99 -2.75
N PHE A 75 2.74 23.88 -1.46
CA PHE A 75 3.30 22.66 -0.89
C PHE A 75 2.31 21.48 -0.98
N ALA A 76 1.04 21.70 -0.65
CA ALA A 76 0.01 20.67 -0.78
C ALA A 76 -0.25 20.27 -2.24
N ALA A 77 -0.17 21.20 -3.20
CA ALA A 77 -0.26 20.90 -4.62
C ALA A 77 0.96 20.13 -5.13
N LEU A 78 2.17 20.52 -4.70
CA LEU A 78 3.41 19.84 -5.02
C LEU A 78 3.43 18.42 -4.44
N LEU A 79 3.05 18.25 -3.18
CA LEU A 79 2.81 16.96 -2.54
C LEU A 79 1.73 16.17 -3.27
N SER A 80 0.59 16.77 -3.60
CA SER A 80 -0.48 16.07 -4.32
C SER A 80 -0.01 15.57 -5.69
N ASN A 81 0.81 16.36 -6.39
CA ASN A 81 1.40 15.97 -7.68
C ASN A 81 2.50 14.91 -7.52
N ALA A 82 3.46 15.10 -6.61
CA ALA A 82 4.55 14.17 -6.33
C ALA A 82 4.03 12.85 -5.77
N LEU A 83 3.04 12.90 -4.87
CA LEU A 83 2.40 11.73 -4.29
C LEU A 83 1.34 11.12 -5.24
N SER A 84 0.83 11.85 -6.24
CA SER A 84 0.12 11.26 -7.40
C SER A 84 1.01 10.35 -8.23
N LEU A 85 2.33 10.50 -8.15
CA LEU A 85 3.28 9.53 -8.70
C LEU A 85 3.38 8.30 -7.80
N LEU A 86 3.05 8.43 -6.50
CA LEU A 86 2.97 7.35 -5.50
C LEU A 86 1.56 6.77 -5.31
N SER A 87 0.57 7.08 -6.18
CA SER A 87 -0.72 6.35 -6.20
C SER A 87 -0.55 4.94 -6.76
N LEU A 88 0.27 4.14 -6.11
CA LEU A 88 0.28 2.72 -6.29
C LEU A 88 -0.97 2.14 -5.61
N PRO A 89 -1.89 1.49 -6.36
CA PRO A 89 -2.95 0.74 -5.73
C PRO A 89 -2.34 -0.49 -5.06
N LEU A 90 -2.45 -0.56 -3.73
CA LEU A 90 -1.95 -1.69 -2.92
C LEU A 90 -2.57 -3.04 -3.30
N LYS A 91 -3.69 -3.05 -4.03
CA LYS A 91 -4.32 -4.26 -4.59
C LYS A 91 -3.34 -5.14 -5.38
N LEU A 92 -2.27 -4.58 -5.94
CA LEU A 92 -1.25 -5.33 -6.67
C LEU A 92 -0.26 -6.11 -5.78
N SER A 93 -0.32 -5.96 -4.46
CA SER A 93 0.87 -6.17 -3.63
C SER A 93 0.94 -7.44 -2.79
N LEU A 94 0.03 -8.42 -2.92
CA LEU A 94 0.30 -9.69 -2.25
C LEU A 94 1.61 -10.30 -2.77
N ASP A 95 1.90 -10.14 -4.08
CA ASP A 95 3.07 -10.75 -4.74
C ASP A 95 4.03 -9.76 -5.44
N MET A 96 3.66 -8.49 -5.64
CA MET A 96 4.56 -7.52 -6.31
C MET A 96 5.50 -6.78 -5.36
N ARG A 97 6.80 -6.90 -5.61
CA ARG A 97 7.83 -5.98 -5.09
C ARG A 97 7.96 -4.79 -6.05
N VAL A 98 7.91 -3.58 -5.50
CA VAL A 98 8.18 -2.36 -6.25
C VAL A 98 9.54 -1.83 -5.80
N ASP A 99 10.54 -1.95 -6.67
CA ASP A 99 11.86 -1.40 -6.41
C ASP A 99 11.88 0.07 -6.81
N PHE A 100 11.98 0.96 -5.84
CA PHE A 100 12.15 2.40 -6.07
C PHE A 100 13.58 2.70 -6.53
N SER A 101 13.74 3.66 -7.46
CA SER A 101 15.05 4.19 -7.80
C SER A 101 15.65 4.96 -6.62
N THR A 102 16.95 5.27 -6.70
CA THR A 102 17.64 6.11 -5.72
C THR A 102 16.97 7.48 -5.58
N GLU A 103 16.56 8.06 -6.71
CA GLU A 103 15.87 9.34 -6.83
C GLU A 103 14.49 9.30 -6.19
N GLU A 104 13.69 8.27 -6.52
CA GLU A 104 12.36 8.04 -5.92
C GLU A 104 12.48 7.90 -4.39
N THR A 105 13.47 7.14 -3.93
CA THR A 105 13.73 6.91 -2.51
C THR A 105 14.13 8.20 -1.78
N LYS A 106 14.99 9.03 -2.39
CA LYS A 106 15.37 10.33 -1.85
C LYS A 106 14.16 11.26 -1.73
N LEU A 107 13.34 11.33 -2.78
CA LEU A 107 12.13 12.15 -2.79
C LEU A 107 11.16 11.74 -1.68
N ILE A 108 10.92 10.42 -1.50
CA ILE A 108 10.06 9.90 -0.43
C ILE A 108 10.58 10.33 0.95
N LYS A 109 11.89 10.26 1.19
CA LYS A 109 12.50 10.67 2.47
C LYS A 109 12.37 12.17 2.72
N ILE A 110 12.51 13.01 1.70
CA ILE A 110 12.35 14.46 1.85
C ILE A 110 10.87 14.79 2.15
N MET A 111 9.93 14.18 1.43
CA MET A 111 8.50 14.37 1.70
C MET A 111 8.11 13.91 3.10
N ASP A 112 8.64 12.78 3.56
CA ASP A 112 8.45 12.28 4.92
C ASP A 112 8.93 13.27 5.97
N ALA A 113 10.16 13.77 5.85
CA ALA A 113 10.71 14.77 6.77
C ALA A 113 9.88 16.06 6.80
N ARG A 114 9.48 16.56 5.63
CA ARG A 114 8.69 17.80 5.53
C ARG A 114 7.28 17.64 6.10
N VAL A 115 6.66 16.49 5.92
CA VAL A 115 5.36 16.20 6.55
C VAL A 115 5.51 16.13 8.08
N GLU A 116 6.57 15.52 8.61
CA GLU A 116 6.84 15.50 10.06
C GLU A 116 7.08 16.90 10.66
N GLU A 117 7.76 17.77 9.92
CA GLU A 117 7.95 19.18 10.30
C GLU A 117 6.61 19.93 10.37
N MET A 118 5.80 19.85 9.31
CA MET A 118 4.49 20.51 9.27
C MET A 118 3.54 20.01 10.36
N GLU A 119 3.58 18.72 10.68
CA GLU A 119 2.81 18.16 11.79
C GLU A 119 3.24 18.75 13.13
N THR A 120 4.55 19.00 13.31
CA THR A 120 5.09 19.61 14.53
C THR A 120 4.65 21.07 14.65
N GLU A 121 4.66 21.80 13.54
CA GLU A 121 4.25 23.21 13.51
C GLU A 121 2.73 23.41 13.66
N ARG A 122 1.91 22.56 13.03
CA ARG A 122 0.49 22.84 12.77
C ARG A 122 -0.47 21.71 13.15
N GLY A 123 0.04 20.55 13.56
CA GLY A 123 -0.75 19.38 13.90
C GLY A 123 -1.24 18.56 12.70
N TRP A 124 -1.75 17.36 12.99
CA TRP A 124 -2.11 16.33 12.00
C TRP A 124 -3.23 16.72 11.03
N GLN A 125 -4.12 17.62 11.42
CA GLN A 125 -5.30 17.98 10.62
C GLN A 125 -5.00 18.98 9.51
N SER A 126 -3.77 19.50 9.45
CA SER A 126 -3.34 20.52 8.49
C SER A 126 -3.16 19.99 7.07
N LEU A 127 -2.94 18.68 6.90
CA LEU A 127 -2.69 18.07 5.59
C LEU A 127 -3.88 17.24 5.09
N PRO A 128 -4.14 17.21 3.77
CA PRO A 128 -5.15 16.33 3.19
C PRO A 128 -4.86 14.86 3.52
N VAL A 129 -5.90 14.08 3.85
CA VAL A 129 -5.79 12.64 4.19
C VAL A 129 -5.02 11.82 3.14
N GLN A 130 -5.12 12.21 1.87
CA GLN A 130 -4.44 11.57 0.75
C GLN A 130 -2.92 11.62 0.89
N VAL A 131 -2.36 12.67 1.52
CA VAL A 131 -0.91 12.80 1.75
C VAL A 131 -0.42 11.62 2.60
N TYR A 132 -1.08 11.41 3.74
CA TYR A 132 -0.78 10.32 4.66
C TYR A 132 -0.95 8.94 4.01
N VAL A 133 -2.03 8.73 3.27
CA VAL A 133 -2.25 7.45 2.58
C VAL A 133 -1.14 7.17 1.56
N ARG A 134 -0.71 8.18 0.79
CA ARG A 134 0.30 7.99 -0.25
C ARG A 134 1.69 7.76 0.33
N LEU A 135 2.07 8.45 1.41
CA LEU A 135 3.29 8.15 2.15
C LEU A 135 3.24 6.75 2.77
N GLY A 136 2.09 6.37 3.35
CA GLY A 136 1.88 5.02 3.85
C GLY A 136 2.09 3.95 2.78
N ASN A 137 1.56 4.16 1.57
CA ASN A 137 1.78 3.26 0.44
C ASN A 137 3.26 3.21 0.05
N ALA A 138 3.93 4.37 -0.04
CA ALA A 138 5.34 4.43 -0.40
C ALA A 138 6.20 3.61 0.56
N PHE A 139 6.02 3.80 1.88
CA PHE A 139 6.73 3.04 2.90
C PHE A 139 6.37 1.55 2.90
N PHE A 140 5.11 1.21 2.60
CA PHE A 140 4.69 -0.18 2.43
C PHE A 140 5.48 -0.86 1.30
N PHE A 141 5.62 -0.21 0.14
CA PHE A 141 6.37 -0.75 -1.00
C PHE A 141 7.88 -0.80 -0.73
N MET A 142 8.40 0.13 0.07
CA MET A 142 9.77 0.07 0.61
C MET A 142 9.96 -0.98 1.71
N GLN A 143 8.93 -1.76 2.04
CA GLN A 143 8.91 -2.74 3.14
C GLN A 143 9.18 -2.14 4.53
N ASN A 144 9.06 -0.82 4.68
CA ASN A 144 9.11 -0.15 5.97
C ASN A 144 7.70 -0.17 6.59
N MET A 145 7.36 -1.31 7.17
CA MET A 145 6.03 -1.59 7.70
C MET A 145 5.64 -0.64 8.85
N ASP A 146 6.62 -0.23 9.68
CA ASP A 146 6.37 0.68 10.81
C ASP A 146 5.98 2.09 10.34
N LYS A 147 6.71 2.66 9.38
CA LYS A 147 6.34 3.96 8.80
C LYS A 147 5.03 3.86 8.02
N ALA A 148 4.81 2.78 7.28
CA ALA A 148 3.55 2.58 6.58
C ALA A 148 2.36 2.60 7.56
N LEU A 149 2.48 1.89 8.68
CA LEU A 149 1.45 1.83 9.72
C LEU A 149 1.20 3.19 10.35
N LYS A 150 2.28 3.89 10.74
CA LYS A 150 2.25 5.26 11.28
C LYS A 150 1.47 6.20 10.37
N TYR A 151 1.72 6.15 9.06
CA TYR A 151 1.04 7.01 8.10
C TYR A 151 -0.42 6.63 7.86
N TYR A 152 -0.78 5.35 7.82
CA TYR A 152 -2.19 4.97 7.77
C TYR A 152 -2.95 5.35 9.03
N ASP A 153 -2.29 5.29 10.20
CA ASP A 153 -2.87 5.75 11.46
C ASP A 153 -3.14 7.25 11.44
N ARG A 154 -2.18 8.05 10.94
CA ARG A 154 -2.37 9.50 10.71
C ARG A 154 -3.55 9.78 9.79
N ALA A 155 -3.65 9.05 8.67
CA ALA A 155 -4.77 9.19 7.74
C ALA A 155 -6.14 8.96 8.43
N LEU A 156 -6.21 7.95 9.31
CA LEU A 156 -7.42 7.61 10.05
C LEU A 156 -7.70 8.54 11.25
N LEU A 157 -6.70 9.26 11.77
CA LEU A 157 -6.91 10.34 12.72
C LEU A 157 -7.59 11.55 12.05
N VAL A 158 -7.18 11.88 10.82
CA VAL A 158 -7.79 12.97 10.03
C VAL A 158 -9.17 12.59 9.51
N SER A 159 -9.33 11.38 8.97
CA SER A 159 -10.60 10.88 8.45
C SER A 159 -10.83 9.43 8.87
N PRO A 160 -11.54 9.20 10.00
CA PRO A 160 -11.72 7.87 10.58
C PRO A 160 -12.45 6.85 9.70
N LYS A 161 -13.22 7.32 8.71
CA LYS A 161 -13.98 6.49 7.77
C LYS A 161 -13.40 6.51 6.35
N TYR A 162 -12.12 6.86 6.20
CA TYR A 162 -11.49 6.88 4.88
C TYR A 162 -11.20 5.45 4.40
N ASP A 163 -12.09 4.91 3.57
CA ASP A 163 -12.07 3.51 3.11
C ASP A 163 -10.72 3.08 2.53
N ILE A 164 -10.03 3.96 1.81
CA ILE A 164 -8.70 3.65 1.25
C ILE A 164 -7.68 3.42 2.36
N ALA A 165 -7.65 4.26 3.40
CA ALA A 165 -6.73 4.08 4.53
C ALA A 165 -7.07 2.81 5.33
N LEU A 166 -8.36 2.53 5.55
CA LEU A 166 -8.81 1.30 6.22
C LEU A 166 -8.36 0.05 5.46
N LYS A 167 -8.59 0.01 4.14
CA LYS A 167 -8.15 -1.10 3.28
C LYS A 167 -6.65 -1.27 3.32
N ASN A 168 -5.90 -0.17 3.14
CA ASN A 168 -4.45 -0.21 3.09
C ASN A 168 -3.81 -0.64 4.41
N LYS A 169 -4.31 -0.11 5.54
CA LYS A 169 -3.90 -0.53 6.88
C LYS A 169 -4.20 -2.00 7.12
N SER A 170 -5.38 -2.48 6.72
CA SER A 170 -5.74 -3.89 6.92
C SER A 170 -4.83 -4.84 6.14
N LEU A 171 -4.46 -4.47 4.91
CA LEU A 171 -3.51 -5.24 4.10
C LEU A 171 -2.10 -5.24 4.69
N LEU A 172 -1.66 -4.11 5.23
CA LEU A 172 -0.40 -4.02 5.95
C LEU A 172 -0.39 -4.95 7.17
N LEU A 173 -1.42 -4.88 8.02
CA LEU A 173 -1.56 -5.76 9.18
C LEU A 173 -1.62 -7.24 8.78
N PHE A 174 -2.30 -7.55 7.68
CA PHE A 174 -2.30 -8.89 7.10
C PHE A 174 -0.88 -9.35 6.75
N LYS A 175 -0.09 -8.51 6.05
CA LYS A 175 1.31 -8.83 5.71
C LYS A 175 2.22 -8.97 6.93
N MET A 176 1.91 -8.26 8.02
CA MET A 176 2.61 -8.39 9.30
C MET A 176 2.19 -9.65 10.08
N GLY A 177 1.24 -10.46 9.59
CA GLY A 177 0.71 -11.63 10.29
C GLY A 177 -0.31 -11.29 11.39
N GLU A 178 -0.69 -10.02 11.50
CA GLU A 178 -1.60 -9.49 12.54
C GLU A 178 -3.07 -9.64 12.12
N TYR A 179 -3.45 -10.88 11.79
CA TYR A 179 -4.73 -11.22 11.15
C TYR A 179 -5.95 -10.75 11.92
N LYS A 180 -5.96 -10.91 13.25
CA LYS A 180 -7.05 -10.45 14.13
C LYS A 180 -7.19 -8.93 14.11
N LYS A 181 -6.08 -8.19 14.05
CA LYS A 181 -6.10 -6.72 13.95
C LYS A 181 -6.57 -6.30 12.54
N ALA A 182 -6.10 -6.98 11.49
CA ALA A 182 -6.54 -6.73 10.12
C ALA A 182 -8.06 -6.88 9.97
N MET A 183 -8.64 -7.96 10.50
CA MET A 183 -10.10 -8.18 10.49
C MET A 183 -10.86 -7.03 11.16
N LYS A 184 -10.43 -6.63 12.36
CA LYS A 184 -11.05 -5.50 13.10
C LYS A 184 -11.02 -4.19 12.32
N ILE A 185 -9.99 -3.95 11.49
CA ILE A 185 -9.93 -2.77 10.62
C ILE A 185 -10.90 -2.91 9.45
N LEU A 186 -10.98 -4.08 8.82
CA LEU A 186 -11.92 -4.34 7.72
C LEU A 186 -13.39 -4.22 8.15
N ASP A 187 -13.72 -4.56 9.40
CA ASP A 187 -15.08 -4.42 9.94
C ASP A 187 -15.53 -2.96 10.10
N LYS A 188 -14.61 -2.00 10.02
CA LYS A 188 -14.94 -0.56 10.02
C LYS A 188 -15.40 -0.04 8.65
N ILE A 189 -15.20 -0.82 7.58
CA ILE A 189 -15.58 -0.43 6.22
C ILE A 189 -17.08 -0.67 6.06
N GLY A 190 -17.84 0.41 5.82
CA GLY A 190 -19.31 0.34 5.76
C GLY A 190 -19.86 -0.27 4.47
N VAL A 191 -19.11 -0.23 3.38
CA VAL A 191 -19.50 -0.80 2.09
C VAL A 191 -18.43 -1.78 1.63
N GLU A 192 -18.75 -3.08 1.70
CA GLU A 192 -17.82 -4.13 1.30
C GLU A 192 -17.79 -4.31 -0.21
N ASP A 193 -16.68 -3.89 -0.82
CA ASP A 193 -16.33 -4.30 -2.17
C ASP A 193 -15.83 -5.76 -2.20
N SER A 194 -15.62 -6.28 -3.41
CA SER A 194 -15.14 -7.66 -3.60
C SER A 194 -13.73 -7.89 -3.04
N GLU A 195 -12.92 -6.85 -2.87
CA GLU A 195 -11.55 -6.94 -2.35
C GLU A 195 -11.57 -7.12 -0.83
N VAL A 196 -12.37 -6.30 -0.15
CA VAL A 196 -12.60 -6.41 1.30
C VAL A 196 -13.12 -7.79 1.64
N ARG A 197 -14.11 -8.28 0.88
CA ARG A 197 -14.68 -9.62 1.10
C ARG A 197 -13.64 -10.72 0.92
N ALA A 198 -12.83 -10.66 -0.13
CA ALA A 198 -11.78 -11.64 -0.39
C ALA A 198 -10.72 -11.64 0.72
N LEU A 199 -10.27 -10.47 1.17
CA LEU A 199 -9.28 -10.36 2.23
C LEU A 199 -9.81 -10.86 3.58
N LYS A 200 -11.08 -10.56 3.93
CA LYS A 200 -11.73 -11.11 5.12
C LYS A 200 -11.77 -12.64 5.09
N GLN A 201 -12.18 -13.24 3.97
CA GLN A 201 -12.21 -14.70 3.82
C GLN A 201 -10.83 -15.32 4.00
N LEU A 202 -9.78 -14.72 3.43
CA LEU A 202 -8.42 -15.19 3.58
C LEU A 202 -7.94 -15.10 5.04
N ILE A 203 -8.25 -13.99 5.73
CA ILE A 203 -7.94 -13.80 7.14
C ILE A 203 -8.61 -14.88 8.01
N LEU A 204 -9.89 -15.17 7.80
CA LEU A 204 -10.62 -16.20 8.55
C LEU A 204 -9.93 -17.56 8.44
N GLN A 205 -9.58 -17.97 7.22
CA GLN A 205 -8.89 -19.24 6.97
C GLN A 205 -7.53 -19.34 7.68
N LEU A 206 -6.84 -18.22 7.88
CA LEU A 206 -5.54 -18.17 8.56
C LEU A 206 -5.68 -18.14 10.08
N ILE A 207 -6.72 -17.48 10.60
CA ILE A 207 -7.06 -17.49 12.02
C ILE A 207 -7.45 -18.91 12.45
N ASP A 208 -8.31 -19.58 11.69
CA ASP A 208 -8.80 -20.94 12.00
C ASP A 208 -7.69 -22.01 11.98
N LYS A 209 -6.60 -21.76 11.25
CA LYS A 209 -5.43 -22.65 11.14
C LYS A 209 -4.34 -22.33 12.17
N SER A 210 -4.46 -21.24 12.91
CA SER A 210 -3.53 -20.89 13.97
C SER A 210 -3.89 -21.73 15.21
N PRO A 211 -3.00 -22.60 15.73
CA PRO A 211 -3.30 -23.35 16.94
C PRO A 211 -3.62 -22.36 18.06
N SER A 212 -4.74 -22.58 18.76
CA SER A 212 -5.06 -21.86 19.98
C SER A 212 -3.88 -22.00 20.96
N PRO A 213 -3.51 -20.92 21.68
CA PRO A 213 -2.45 -21.00 22.69
C PRO A 213 -2.76 -22.02 23.78
#